data_AF-A0AA39RZK0-F1
#
_entry.id   AF-A0AA39RZK0-F1
#
_cell.length_a   1.000
_cell.length_b   1.000
_cell.length_c   1.000
_cell.angle_alpha   90.00
_cell.angle_beta   90.00
_cell.angle_gamma   90.00
#
_symmetry.space_group_name_H-M   'P 1'
#
loop_
_entity.id
_entity.type
_entity.pdbx_description
1 polymer ?
#
loop_
_entity_poly.entity_id
_entity_poly.type
_entity_poly.pdbx_seq_one_letter_code
_entity_poly.pdbx_strand_id
1 'polypeptide(L)'
;MTNINDNHVDDHYNIISRIGKCIKQWFIQDFDQNSGELDAAFKNNMLVVATLIVAVTFQTGINPPGGAWQDTKVEPGGHEAGKAILASLHLPYNLFLILNTLAFSMSTQIILMLVYNKKLYFEVVVATISMVATYGMAVWSLSPDKDVKLRYVFMAALFPYLWRLSFQTFKTFIIN
;
A
#
# COMPACT_ATOMS: atom_id res chain seq x y z
N MET A 1 32.02 25.36 53.57
CA MET A 1 31.58 25.73 52.22
C MET A 1 30.89 24.51 51.60
N THR A 2 29.58 24.37 51.79
CA THR A 2 28.81 23.30 51.13
C THR A 2 28.51 23.75 49.70
N ASN A 3 28.95 22.95 48.72
CA ASN A 3 28.83 23.24 47.31
C ASN A 3 27.35 23.24 46.89
N ILE A 4 26.77 24.43 46.71
CA ILE A 4 25.36 24.62 46.37
C ILE A 4 25.07 24.20 44.90
N ASN A 5 26.11 23.99 44.09
CA ASN A 5 25.95 23.67 42.67
C ASN A 5 25.72 22.17 42.37
N ASP A 6 26.01 21.26 43.29
CA ASP A 6 25.88 19.82 43.00
C ASP A 6 24.42 19.33 43.18
N ASN A 7 23.71 19.84 44.19
CA ASN A 7 22.33 19.44 44.49
C ASN A 7 21.31 19.87 43.43
N HIS A 8 21.56 20.95 42.69
CA HIS A 8 20.65 21.43 41.65
C HIS A 8 20.78 20.59 40.37
N VAL A 9 21.99 20.11 40.06
CA VAL A 9 22.27 19.32 38.86
C VAL A 9 21.73 17.89 39.03
N ASP A 10 21.88 17.29 40.22
CA ASP A 10 21.41 15.92 40.50
C ASP A 10 19.88 15.77 40.45
N ASP A 11 19.14 16.81 40.83
CA ASP A 11 17.67 16.78 40.80
C ASP A 11 17.13 16.78 39.36
N HIS A 12 17.76 17.57 38.47
CA HIS A 12 17.43 17.57 37.05
C HIS A 12 17.71 16.22 36.37
N TYR A 13 18.83 15.56 36.69
CA TYR A 13 19.12 14.22 36.16
C TYR A 13 18.12 13.17 36.63
N ASN A 14 17.70 13.22 37.90
CA ASN A 14 16.69 12.31 38.44
C ASN A 14 15.30 12.52 37.81
N ILE A 15 14.92 13.77 37.53
CA ILE A 15 13.66 14.09 36.84
C ILE A 15 13.68 13.57 35.40
N ILE A 16 14.77 13.82 34.64
CA ILE A 16 14.91 13.35 33.26
C ILE A 16 14.91 11.81 33.19
N SER A 17 15.59 11.14 34.12
CA SER A 17 15.60 9.68 34.26
C SER A 17 14.21 9.11 34.54
N ARG A 18 13.44 9.74 35.44
CA ARG A 18 12.07 9.32 35.78
C ARG A 18 11.11 9.55 34.62
N ILE A 19 11.23 10.68 33.93
CA ILE A 19 10.43 10.97 32.73
C ILE A 19 10.77 9.97 31.63
N GLY A 20 12.05 9.69 31.38
CA GLY A 20 12.47 8.70 30.38
C GLY A 20 11.97 7.28 30.69
N LYS A 21 12.01 6.87 31.96
CA LYS A 21 11.42 5.58 32.40
C LYS A 21 9.90 5.58 32.24
N CYS A 22 9.22 6.66 32.62
CA CYS A 22 7.77 6.76 32.53
C CYS A 22 7.31 6.77 31.07
N ILE A 23 8.00 7.49 30.17
CA ILE A 23 7.74 7.48 28.73
C ILE A 23 8.00 6.09 28.15
N LYS A 24 9.13 5.46 28.47
CA LYS A 24 9.45 4.11 28.00
C LYS A 24 8.41 3.10 28.49
N GLN A 25 7.94 3.25 29.73
CA GLN A 25 6.95 2.37 30.32
C GLN A 25 5.56 2.61 29.72
N TRP A 26 5.17 3.86 29.48
CA TRP A 26 3.94 4.21 28.76
C TRP A 26 3.96 3.68 27.32
N PHE A 27 5.10 3.82 26.63
CA PHE A 27 5.28 3.37 25.24
C PHE A 27 5.34 1.84 25.12
N ILE A 28 6.00 1.15 26.05
CA ILE A 28 6.10 -0.32 26.05
C ILE A 28 4.80 -0.95 26.54
N GLN A 29 4.11 -0.33 27.50
CA GLN A 29 2.85 -0.86 28.05
C GLN A 29 1.69 -0.77 27.05
N ASP A 30 1.68 0.25 26.18
CA ASP A 30 0.73 0.33 25.06
C ASP A 30 1.00 -0.73 23.97
N PHE A 31 2.26 -1.13 23.79
CA PHE A 31 2.68 -2.08 22.76
C PHE A 31 2.53 -3.55 23.17
N ASP A 32 2.74 -3.88 24.44
CA ASP A 32 2.88 -5.27 24.91
C ASP A 32 1.56 -5.85 25.48
N GLN A 33 0.73 -5.03 26.13
CA GLN A 33 -0.46 -5.50 26.86
C GLN A 33 -1.58 -6.06 25.96
N ASN A 34 -1.50 -5.83 24.65
CA ASN A 34 -2.61 -6.09 23.76
C ASN A 34 -2.32 -7.27 22.79
N SER A 35 -1.11 -7.79 22.69
CA SER A 35 -0.64 -8.74 21.64
C SER A 35 -1.52 -9.96 21.31
N GLY A 36 -2.38 -10.45 22.22
CA GLY A 36 -3.32 -11.57 21.97
C GLY A 36 -4.75 -11.19 21.55
N GLU A 37 -5.35 -10.14 22.12
CA GLU A 37 -6.69 -9.61 21.77
C GLU A 37 -6.61 -8.50 20.70
N LEU A 38 -5.53 -7.72 20.72
CA LEU A 38 -5.12 -6.76 19.68
C LEU A 38 -5.00 -7.45 18.35
N ASP A 39 -4.55 -8.70 18.27
CA ASP A 39 -4.32 -9.35 16.98
C ASP A 39 -5.61 -9.42 16.14
N ALA A 40 -6.76 -9.72 16.76
CA ALA A 40 -8.05 -9.74 16.06
C ALA A 40 -8.56 -8.34 15.70
N ALA A 41 -8.51 -7.39 16.64
CA ALA A 41 -8.93 -6.01 16.39
C ALA A 41 -8.02 -5.31 15.37
N PHE A 42 -6.72 -5.51 15.46
CA PHE A 42 -5.70 -5.03 14.53
C PHE A 42 -5.87 -5.65 13.14
N LYS A 43 -6.11 -6.96 13.04
CA LYS A 43 -6.46 -7.61 11.77
C LYS A 43 -7.72 -7.02 11.16
N ASN A 44 -8.78 -6.81 11.94
CA ASN A 44 -10.01 -6.19 11.44
C ASN A 44 -9.77 -4.75 10.96
N ASN A 45 -9.04 -3.95 11.73
CA ASN A 45 -8.69 -2.58 11.35
C ASN A 45 -7.81 -2.53 10.11
N MET A 46 -6.81 -3.41 10.00
CA MET A 46 -5.96 -3.53 8.81
C MET A 46 -6.76 -3.99 7.59
N LEU A 47 -7.74 -4.89 7.75
CA LEU A 47 -8.61 -5.31 6.65
C LEU A 47 -9.41 -4.11 6.10
N VAL A 48 -9.95 -3.28 7.00
CA VAL A 48 -10.66 -2.05 6.63
C VAL A 48 -9.72 -1.09 5.90
N VAL A 49 -8.55 -0.80 6.48
CA VAL A 49 -7.55 0.10 5.86
C VAL A 49 -7.12 -0.42 4.49
N ALA A 50 -6.81 -1.72 4.36
CA ALA A 50 -6.42 -2.31 3.09
C ALA A 50 -7.55 -2.24 2.05
N THR A 51 -8.80 -2.47 2.45
CA THR A 51 -9.97 -2.35 1.56
C THR A 51 -10.18 -0.92 1.11
N LEU A 52 -9.98 0.06 2.00
CA LEU A 52 -10.05 1.48 1.65
C LEU A 52 -8.95 1.87 0.66
N ILE A 53 -7.72 1.42 0.86
CA ILE A 53 -6.62 1.69 -0.09
C ILE A 53 -6.93 1.05 -1.44
N VAL A 54 -7.39 -0.20 -1.47
CA VAL A 54 -7.85 -0.86 -2.72
C VAL A 54 -8.93 -0.05 -3.41
N ALA A 55 -9.95 0.43 -2.68
CA ALA A 55 -11.03 1.21 -3.26
C ALA A 55 -10.52 2.54 -3.86
N VAL A 56 -9.69 3.28 -3.11
CA VAL A 56 -9.13 4.56 -3.55
C VAL A 56 -8.21 4.38 -4.77
N THR A 57 -7.36 3.36 -4.75
CA THR A 57 -6.42 3.07 -5.85
C THR A 57 -7.16 2.59 -7.11
N PHE A 58 -8.22 1.80 -6.96
CA PHE A 58 -9.09 1.42 -8.08
C PHE A 58 -9.78 2.65 -8.69
N GLN A 59 -10.42 3.48 -7.85
CA GLN A 59 -11.12 4.69 -8.32
C GLN A 59 -10.20 5.65 -9.07
N THR A 60 -9.01 5.90 -8.52
CA THR A 60 -8.02 6.80 -9.13
C THR A 60 -7.30 6.18 -10.33
N GLY A 61 -7.24 4.85 -10.42
CA GLY A 61 -6.68 4.15 -11.57
C GLY A 61 -7.59 4.20 -12.80
N ILE A 62 -8.90 4.05 -12.59
CA ILE A 62 -9.90 4.13 -13.68
C ILE A 62 -10.28 5.58 -14.02
N ASN A 63 -10.18 6.50 -13.05
CA ASN A 63 -10.41 7.93 -13.23
C ASN A 63 -9.12 8.69 -12.90
N PRO A 64 -8.18 8.79 -13.85
CA PRO A 64 -6.91 9.44 -13.62
C PRO A 64 -7.11 10.94 -13.28
N PRO A 65 -6.21 11.55 -12.49
CA PRO A 65 -6.26 12.97 -12.19
C PRO A 65 -6.31 13.80 -13.49
N GLY A 66 -7.27 14.72 -13.58
CA GLY A 66 -7.52 15.50 -14.80
C GLY A 66 -8.50 14.84 -15.78
N GLY A 67 -8.90 13.58 -15.56
CA GLY A 67 -9.90 12.88 -16.34
C GLY A 67 -9.37 12.26 -17.64
N ALA A 68 -10.30 11.83 -18.48
CA ALA A 68 -10.02 11.35 -19.83
C ALA A 68 -10.55 12.36 -20.86
N TRP A 69 -9.91 12.40 -22.02
CA TRP A 69 -10.39 13.18 -23.15
C TRP A 69 -11.78 12.70 -23.58
N GLN A 70 -12.68 13.64 -23.86
CA GLN A 70 -14.07 13.36 -24.25
C GLN A 70 -14.28 13.43 -25.78
N ASP A 71 -13.31 14.00 -26.49
CA ASP A 71 -13.30 14.18 -27.94
C ASP A 71 -12.01 13.61 -28.55
N THR A 72 -12.01 13.41 -29.87
CA THR A 72 -10.83 12.99 -30.63
C THR A 72 -10.40 14.12 -31.55
N LYS A 73 -9.12 14.51 -31.47
CA LYS A 73 -8.49 15.54 -32.32
C LYS A 73 -7.34 14.91 -33.12
N VAL A 74 -7.37 15.04 -34.45
CA VAL A 74 -6.43 14.39 -35.39
C VAL A 74 -5.28 15.33 -35.82
N GLU A 75 -5.06 16.41 -35.08
CA GLU A 75 -4.05 17.43 -35.38
C GLU A 75 -2.66 17.04 -34.82
N PRO A 76 -1.56 17.68 -35.25
CA PRO A 76 -0.25 17.50 -34.61
C PRO A 76 -0.32 17.88 -33.11
N GLY A 77 -0.17 16.89 -32.23
CA GLY A 77 -0.39 17.08 -30.79
C GLY A 77 -1.84 16.85 -30.33
N GLY A 78 -2.69 16.30 -31.19
CA GLY A 78 -4.05 15.89 -30.88
C GLY A 78 -4.13 14.71 -29.91
N HIS A 79 -5.36 14.39 -29.51
CA HIS A 79 -5.67 13.41 -28.48
C HIS A 79 -6.85 12.53 -28.88
N GLU A 80 -7.00 11.39 -28.22
CA GLU A 80 -8.04 10.41 -28.50
C GLU A 80 -9.01 10.32 -27.31
N ALA A 81 -10.32 10.25 -27.61
CA ALA A 81 -11.34 10.08 -26.59
C ALA A 81 -11.09 8.80 -25.77
N GLY A 82 -11.29 8.88 -24.45
CA GLY A 82 -11.04 7.78 -23.53
C GLY A 82 -9.58 7.61 -23.10
N LYS A 83 -8.63 8.37 -23.66
CA LYS A 83 -7.24 8.41 -23.14
C LYS A 83 -7.12 9.39 -21.98
N ALA A 84 -6.29 9.04 -21.00
CA ALA A 84 -6.04 9.88 -19.84
C ALA A 84 -5.44 11.24 -20.24
N ILE A 85 -6.00 12.35 -19.76
CA ILE A 85 -5.45 13.70 -19.99
C ILE A 85 -4.04 13.80 -19.41
N LEU A 86 -3.83 13.20 -18.23
CA LEU A 86 -2.53 13.13 -17.57
C LEU A 86 -1.47 12.42 -18.43
N ALA A 87 -1.84 11.53 -19.35
CA ALA A 87 -0.89 10.84 -20.21
C ALA A 87 -0.15 11.77 -21.18
N SER A 88 -0.64 12.99 -21.40
CA SER A 88 0.12 14.05 -22.09
C SER A 88 1.47 14.33 -21.39
N LEU A 89 1.49 14.27 -20.06
CA LEU A 89 2.68 14.43 -19.22
C LEU A 89 3.28 13.06 -18.90
N HIS A 90 4.20 12.61 -19.75
CA HIS A 90 4.71 11.25 -19.74
C HIS A 90 5.33 10.82 -18.40
N LEU A 91 6.13 11.67 -17.76
CA LEU A 91 6.84 11.34 -16.53
C LEU A 91 5.92 11.25 -15.29
N PRO A 92 5.08 12.27 -14.98
CA PRO A 92 4.19 12.19 -13.83
C PRO A 92 3.09 11.13 -14.01
N TYR A 93 2.62 10.89 -15.24
CA TYR A 93 1.67 9.81 -15.51
C TYR A 93 2.24 8.44 -15.18
N ASN A 94 3.48 8.17 -15.62
CA ASN A 94 4.14 6.89 -15.35
C ASN A 94 4.36 6.68 -13.84
N LEU A 95 4.84 7.72 -13.15
CA LEU A 95 5.09 7.64 -11.71
C LEU A 95 3.79 7.42 -10.93
N PHE A 96 2.74 8.15 -11.28
CA PHE A 96 1.40 7.97 -10.72
C PHE A 96 0.90 6.53 -10.93
N LEU A 97 0.94 6.01 -12.15
CA LEU A 97 0.47 4.65 -12.45
C LEU A 97 1.27 3.59 -11.71
N ILE A 98 2.60 3.70 -11.65
CA ILE A 98 3.45 2.73 -10.96
C ILE A 98 3.12 2.73 -9.46
N LEU A 99 3.11 3.88 -8.81
CA LEU A 99 2.84 3.98 -7.37
C LEU A 99 1.42 3.54 -7.03
N ASN A 100 0.44 3.91 -7.85
CA ASN A 100 -0.96 3.51 -7.66
C ASN A 100 -1.13 2.00 -7.80
N THR A 101 -0.54 1.40 -8.85
CA THR A 101 -0.59 -0.05 -9.08
C THR A 101 0.11 -0.81 -7.96
N LEU A 102 1.27 -0.33 -7.49
CA LEU A 102 1.97 -0.93 -6.36
C LEU A 102 1.13 -0.90 -5.08
N ALA A 103 0.52 0.25 -4.76
CA ALA A 103 -0.35 0.37 -3.59
C ALA A 103 -1.58 -0.53 -3.68
N PHE A 104 -2.21 -0.62 -4.84
CA PHE A 104 -3.33 -1.54 -5.11
C PHE A 104 -2.91 -2.99 -4.88
N SER A 105 -1.81 -3.43 -5.52
CA SER A 105 -1.33 -4.82 -5.44
C SER A 105 -0.83 -5.22 -4.05
N MET A 106 -0.19 -4.32 -3.30
CA MET A 106 0.18 -4.58 -1.91
C MET A 106 -1.06 -4.71 -1.03
N SER A 107 -2.06 -3.86 -1.24
CA SER A 107 -3.28 -3.86 -0.42
C SER A 107 -4.16 -5.08 -0.68
N THR A 108 -4.32 -5.50 -1.94
CA THR A 108 -4.99 -6.77 -2.26
C THR A 108 -4.25 -7.96 -1.65
N GLN A 109 -2.91 -7.94 -1.64
CA GLN A 109 -2.11 -9.00 -1.02
C GLN A 109 -2.31 -9.07 0.51
N ILE A 110 -2.42 -7.91 1.17
CA ILE A 110 -2.75 -7.81 2.60
C ILE A 110 -4.14 -8.39 2.87
N ILE A 111 -5.15 -8.05 2.07
CA ILE A 111 -6.50 -8.62 2.19
C ILE A 111 -6.45 -10.16 2.08
N LEU A 112 -5.73 -10.70 1.09
CA LEU A 112 -5.57 -12.14 0.91
C LEU A 112 -4.81 -12.81 2.07
N MET A 113 -3.84 -12.13 2.69
CA MET A 113 -3.19 -12.60 3.92
C MET A 113 -4.19 -12.69 5.09
N LEU A 114 -4.98 -11.66 5.28
CA LEU A 114 -5.86 -11.52 6.45
C LEU A 114 -7.06 -12.47 6.39
N VAL A 115 -7.58 -12.76 5.20
CA VAL A 115 -8.72 -13.67 5.00
C VAL A 115 -8.27 -15.14 4.87
N TYR A 116 -6.97 -15.42 4.92
CA TYR A 116 -6.42 -16.77 4.83
C TYR A 116 -7.02 -17.70 5.90
N ASN A 117 -7.37 -18.94 5.51
CA ASN A 117 -8.05 -19.95 6.35
C ASN A 117 -9.47 -19.61 6.84
N LYS A 118 -10.16 -18.61 6.25
CA LYS A 118 -11.59 -18.37 6.51
C LYS A 118 -12.46 -19.06 5.45
N LYS A 119 -13.71 -19.40 5.79
CA LYS A 119 -14.67 -20.03 4.84
C LYS A 119 -14.91 -19.18 3.58
N LEU A 120 -14.80 -17.86 3.70
CA LEU A 120 -14.96 -16.88 2.61
C LEU A 120 -13.69 -16.67 1.76
N TYR A 121 -12.60 -17.37 2.05
CA TYR A 121 -11.32 -17.16 1.37
C TYR A 121 -11.43 -17.36 -0.15
N PHE A 122 -12.09 -18.42 -0.61
CA PHE A 122 -12.24 -18.68 -2.05
C PHE A 122 -13.04 -17.59 -2.75
N GLU A 123 -14.13 -17.12 -2.14
CA GLU A 123 -14.96 -16.06 -2.70
C GLU A 123 -14.19 -14.73 -2.80
N VAL A 124 -13.45 -14.36 -1.74
CA VAL A 124 -12.60 -13.17 -1.75
C VAL A 124 -11.47 -13.29 -2.77
N VAL A 125 -10.89 -14.47 -2.96
CA VAL A 125 -9.86 -14.73 -3.99
C VAL A 125 -10.43 -14.52 -5.39
N VAL A 126 -11.59 -15.12 -5.71
CA VAL A 126 -12.23 -14.97 -7.02
C VAL A 126 -12.59 -13.50 -7.27
N ALA A 127 -13.16 -12.81 -6.29
CA ALA A 127 -13.47 -11.38 -6.37
C ALA A 127 -12.21 -10.54 -6.60
N THR A 128 -11.12 -10.82 -5.86
CA THR A 128 -9.85 -10.09 -5.99
C THR A 128 -9.20 -10.32 -7.36
N ILE A 129 -9.21 -11.55 -7.88
CA ILE A 129 -8.69 -11.85 -9.22
C ILE A 129 -9.49 -11.12 -10.29
N SER A 130 -10.82 -11.16 -10.21
CA SER A 130 -11.70 -10.43 -11.12
C SER A 130 -11.42 -8.92 -11.09
N MET A 131 -11.28 -8.34 -9.89
CA MET A 131 -11.02 -6.93 -9.71
C MET A 131 -9.64 -6.52 -10.26
N VAL A 132 -8.59 -7.31 -10.02
CA VAL A 132 -7.24 -7.08 -10.58
C VAL A 132 -7.29 -7.12 -12.11
N ALA A 133 -8.04 -8.06 -12.69
CA ALA A 133 -8.23 -8.14 -14.14
C ALA A 133 -8.94 -6.91 -14.69
N THR A 134 -10.04 -6.46 -14.06
CA THR A 134 -10.76 -5.24 -14.46
C THR A 134 -9.88 -3.99 -14.34
N TYR A 135 -9.06 -3.88 -13.28
CA TYR A 135 -8.10 -2.79 -13.13
C TYR A 135 -7.07 -2.78 -14.26
N GLY A 136 -6.49 -3.95 -14.58
CA GLY A 136 -5.55 -4.08 -15.70
C GLY A 136 -6.15 -3.68 -17.05
N MET A 137 -7.39 -4.11 -17.33
CA MET A 137 -8.10 -3.70 -18.55
C MET A 137 -8.37 -2.20 -18.60
N ALA A 138 -8.78 -1.59 -17.48
CA ALA A 138 -9.05 -0.16 -17.41
C ALA A 138 -7.78 0.67 -17.65
N VAL A 139 -6.67 0.30 -16.99
CA VAL A 139 -5.38 0.98 -17.19
C VAL A 139 -4.87 0.83 -18.62
N TRP A 140 -5.08 -0.33 -19.24
CA TRP A 140 -4.74 -0.54 -20.65
C TRP A 140 -5.55 0.37 -21.56
N SER A 141 -6.88 0.44 -21.37
CA SER A 141 -7.75 1.29 -22.17
C SER A 141 -7.36 2.77 -22.10
N LEU A 142 -7.01 3.25 -20.91
CA LEU A 142 -6.69 4.66 -20.65
C LEU A 142 -5.31 5.09 -21.17
N SER A 143 -4.40 4.13 -21.39
CA SER A 143 -3.01 4.39 -21.80
C SER A 143 -2.91 4.57 -23.32
N PRO A 144 -2.40 5.70 -23.83
CA PRO A 144 -2.13 5.86 -25.27
C PRO A 144 -0.93 4.98 -25.68
N ASP A 145 -1.09 4.23 -26.77
CA ASP A 145 -0.24 3.08 -27.13
C ASP A 145 1.25 3.44 -27.27
N LYS A 146 2.03 2.95 -26.29
CA LYS A 146 3.46 2.63 -26.39
C LYS A 146 3.68 1.40 -25.49
N ASP A 147 3.62 0.21 -26.07
CA ASP A 147 3.63 -1.14 -25.46
C ASP A 147 4.57 -1.37 -24.26
N VAL A 148 5.64 -0.59 -24.13
CA VAL A 148 6.63 -0.72 -23.06
C VAL A 148 6.11 -0.31 -21.68
N LYS A 149 5.15 0.62 -21.59
CA LYS A 149 4.68 1.16 -20.30
C LYS A 149 3.75 0.22 -19.55
N LEU A 150 2.89 -0.48 -20.30
CA LEU A 150 1.96 -1.48 -19.78
C LEU A 150 2.72 -2.65 -19.12
N ARG A 151 3.85 -3.07 -19.71
CA ARG A 151 4.68 -4.15 -19.18
C ARG A 151 5.24 -3.84 -17.79
N TYR A 152 5.67 -2.61 -17.52
CA TYR A 152 6.14 -2.21 -16.18
C TYR A 152 5.01 -2.19 -15.15
N VAL A 153 3.80 -1.80 -15.56
CA VAL A 153 2.61 -1.83 -14.70
C VAL A 153 2.25 -3.28 -14.36
N PHE A 154 2.27 -4.19 -15.34
CA PHE A 154 2.07 -5.63 -15.08
C PHE A 154 3.17 -6.23 -14.21
N MET A 155 4.44 -5.86 -14.42
CA MET A 155 5.55 -6.29 -13.56
C MET A 155 5.39 -5.78 -12.13
N ALA A 156 5.01 -4.52 -11.95
CA ALA A 156 4.71 -3.94 -10.63
C ALA A 156 3.51 -4.63 -9.97
N ALA A 157 2.47 -4.97 -10.74
CA ALA A 157 1.31 -5.67 -10.25
C ALA A 157 1.64 -7.09 -9.79
N LEU A 158 2.54 -7.78 -10.50
CA LEU A 158 2.96 -9.16 -10.18
C LEU A 158 4.03 -9.22 -9.08
N PHE A 159 4.80 -8.15 -8.89
CA PHE A 159 5.90 -8.09 -7.93
C PHE A 159 5.54 -8.58 -6.51
N PRO A 160 4.48 -8.12 -5.84
CA PRO A 160 4.13 -8.58 -4.49
C PRO A 160 3.65 -10.04 -4.44
N TYR A 161 3.15 -10.58 -5.56
CA TYR A 161 2.77 -11.99 -5.67
C TYR A 161 3.98 -12.88 -5.90
N LEU A 162 4.89 -12.47 -6.79
CA LEU A 162 6.15 -13.17 -7.07
C LEU A 162 7.09 -13.17 -5.86
N TRP A 163 7.21 -12.05 -5.16
CA TRP A 163 7.96 -11.93 -3.90
C TRP A 163 7.47 -12.96 -2.87
N ARG A 164 6.14 -13.08 -2.72
CA ARG A 164 5.53 -14.00 -1.76
C ARG A 164 5.65 -15.45 -2.19
N LEU A 165 5.47 -15.76 -3.47
CA LEU A 165 5.70 -17.11 -4.02
C LEU A 165 7.14 -17.54 -3.77
N SER A 166 8.11 -16.67 -4.06
CA SER A 166 9.54 -16.90 -3.83
C SER A 166 9.84 -17.20 -2.35
N PHE A 167 9.30 -16.40 -1.43
CA PHE A 167 9.46 -16.63 0.01
C PHE A 167 8.84 -17.96 0.48
N GLN A 168 7.67 -18.32 -0.06
CA GLN A 168 6.96 -19.54 0.32
C GLN A 168 7.69 -20.79 -0.20
N THR A 169 8.15 -20.78 -1.44
CA THR A 169 8.94 -21.87 -2.00
C THR A 169 10.28 -22.02 -1.29
N PHE A 170 10.92 -20.91 -0.90
CA PHE A 170 12.18 -20.94 -0.15
C PHE A 170 11.99 -21.54 1.26
N LYS A 171 10.90 -21.17 1.96
CA LYS A 171 10.56 -21.77 3.25
C LYS A 171 10.28 -23.26 3.14
N THR A 172 9.51 -23.68 2.14
CA THR A 172 9.22 -25.10 1.90
C THR A 172 10.46 -25.89 1.53
N PHE A 173 11.41 -25.31 0.78
CA PHE A 173 12.66 -25.95 0.40
C PHE A 173 13.69 -26.04 1.53
N ILE A 174 13.69 -25.10 2.49
CA ILE A 174 14.59 -25.12 3.66
C ILE A 174 14.10 -26.06 4.77
N ILE A 175 12.78 -26.25 4.89
CA ILE A 175 12.16 -27.04 5.97
C ILE A 175 12.06 -28.54 5.62
N ASN A 176 12.20 -28.90 4.34
CA ASN A 176 12.24 -30.28 3.84
C ASN A 176 13.66 -30.73 3.54
#